data_AF-A0A0R2B0A8-F1
#
_entry.id   AF-A0A0R2B0A8-F1
#
_cell.length_a   1.000
_cell.length_b   1.000
_cell.length_c   1.000
_cell.angle_alpha   90.00
_cell.angle_beta   90.00
_cell.angle_gamma   90.00
#
_symmetry.space_group_name_H-M   'P 1'
#
loop_
_entity.id
_entity.type
_entity.pdbx_description
1 polymer ?
#
loop_
_entity_poly.entity_id
_entity_poly.type
_entity_poly.pdbx_seq_one_letter_code
_entity_poly.pdbx_strand_id
1 'polypeptide(L)'
;MLGDSYMRNVVYPIKDSIVLKQVQDTLLHNFKFGRRNFTIFQVGKATLLRVSDVLKLKYSDVFDDKGNIKHDAYTRDKKTGKTNILYLKPVRNELLEYRDWLLKNDIHSKWLFPSSRNDKHITELNLSDEVKEHIKSVTLVNPSFDESPKDNVIISFLDSTPLNIKDILKITKASVLDDNSHIKDYLHVKSSNTNKYEDISIIELKDKIKAYVDWMDGRGVKSKWLFPDEQDKHIDEDNFYLVMQRVGDLIGINYLGTHTMRKTGAYRVYVQSHYNISLVMSLLNHSSQAMTLKYLGLDRESTEKMLDDINFG
;
A
#
# COMPACT_ATOMS: atom_id res chain seq x y z
N MET A 1 29.24 3.05 -26.41
CA MET A 1 29.60 2.38 -25.15
C MET A 1 28.85 3.10 -24.04
N LEU A 2 27.81 2.48 -23.47
CA LEU A 2 27.04 3.03 -22.35
C LEU A 2 27.07 1.98 -21.25
N GLY A 3 28.05 2.13 -20.36
CA GLY A 3 27.99 1.59 -19.00
C GLY A 3 27.87 2.77 -18.07
N ASP A 4 26.84 2.79 -17.23
CA ASP A 4 27.07 2.64 -15.79
C ASP A 4 25.76 2.42 -15.02
N SER A 5 25.79 1.31 -14.28
CA SER A 5 25.01 0.89 -13.11
C SER A 5 23.56 1.38 -12.92
N TYR A 6 22.63 0.45 -13.17
CA TYR A 6 21.41 0.32 -12.38
C TYR A 6 21.77 0.07 -10.91
N MET A 7 21.90 1.10 -10.09
CA MET A 7 21.91 0.92 -8.64
C MET A 7 20.50 0.56 -8.17
N ARG A 8 20.22 -0.74 -8.06
CA ARG A 8 19.18 -1.20 -7.13
C ARG A 8 19.59 -0.69 -5.75
N ASN A 9 18.89 0.30 -5.20
CA ASN A 9 19.13 0.73 -3.82
C ASN A 9 19.16 -0.51 -2.93
N VAL A 10 20.30 -0.74 -2.28
CA VAL A 10 20.50 -1.94 -1.48
C VAL A 10 19.62 -1.82 -0.24
N VAL A 11 18.57 -2.64 -0.16
CA VAL A 11 17.64 -2.62 0.97
C VAL A 11 18.28 -3.30 2.18
N TYR A 12 18.41 -2.61 3.30
CA TYR A 12 19.04 -3.13 4.53
C TYR A 12 18.06 -3.28 5.71
N PRO A 13 18.33 -4.17 6.68
CA PRO A 13 17.60 -4.17 7.95
C PRO A 13 17.89 -2.89 8.74
N ILE A 14 16.89 -2.41 9.48
CA ILE A 14 17.08 -1.35 10.47
C ILE A 14 17.62 -1.98 11.75
N LYS A 15 18.93 -1.83 11.99
CA LYS A 15 19.61 -2.41 13.16
C LYS A 15 19.48 -1.54 14.40
N ASP A 16 19.64 -0.23 14.21
CA ASP A 16 19.56 0.77 15.27
C ASP A 16 18.10 0.95 15.77
N SER A 17 17.93 1.04 17.09
CA SER A 17 16.59 1.14 17.70
C SER A 17 16.00 2.56 17.66
N ILE A 18 16.84 3.58 17.64
CA ILE A 18 16.44 4.98 17.46
C ILE A 18 15.94 5.17 16.03
N VAL A 19 16.69 4.69 15.03
CA VAL A 19 16.26 4.74 13.61
C VAL A 19 14.97 3.96 13.42
N LEU A 20 14.83 2.78 14.04
CA LEU A 20 13.59 2.01 13.97
C LEU A 20 12.40 2.80 14.53
N LYS A 21 12.60 3.50 15.66
CA LYS A 21 11.56 4.33 16.27
C LYS A 21 11.19 5.51 15.39
N GLN A 22 12.18 6.20 14.80
CA GLN A 22 11.95 7.28 13.83
C GLN A 22 11.15 6.81 12.61
N VAL A 23 11.50 5.65 12.04
CA VAL A 23 10.74 5.03 10.93
C VAL A 23 9.30 4.76 11.33
N GLN A 24 9.08 4.17 12.51
CA GLN A 24 7.76 3.87 13.04
C GLN A 24 6.92 5.14 13.25
N ASP A 25 7.50 6.16 13.87
CA ASP A 25 6.79 7.41 14.17
C ASP A 25 6.47 8.18 12.87
N THR A 26 7.41 8.21 11.92
CA THR A 26 7.20 8.84 10.61
C THR A 26 6.09 8.15 9.83
N LEU A 27 6.08 6.81 9.81
CA LEU A 27 4.99 6.03 9.19
C LEU A 27 3.63 6.36 9.81
N LEU A 28 3.58 6.54 11.14
CA LEU A 28 2.32 6.74 11.86
C LEU A 28 1.78 8.17 11.70
N HIS A 29 2.64 9.18 11.69
CA HIS A 29 2.24 10.58 11.85
C HIS A 29 2.36 11.43 10.59
N ASN A 30 3.18 11.04 9.61
CA ASN A 30 3.50 11.90 8.46
C ASN A 30 2.68 11.57 7.19
N PHE A 31 1.72 10.64 7.31
CA PHE A 31 0.89 10.19 6.19
C PHE A 31 -0.60 10.21 6.56
N LYS A 32 -1.46 10.55 5.59
CA LYS A 32 -2.93 10.50 5.74
C LYS A 32 -3.41 9.14 6.23
N PHE A 33 -2.81 8.06 5.73
CA PHE A 33 -3.08 6.68 6.12
C PHE A 33 -1.98 6.11 7.04
N GLY A 34 -1.42 6.95 7.91
CA GLY A 34 -0.24 6.59 8.69
C GLY A 34 -0.46 5.38 9.61
N ARG A 35 -1.65 5.26 10.21
CA ARG A 35 -1.99 4.08 11.03
C ARG A 35 -1.95 2.78 10.22
N ARG A 36 -2.44 2.78 8.97
CA ARG A 36 -2.35 1.62 8.07
C ARG A 36 -0.89 1.31 7.75
N ASN A 37 -0.11 2.32 7.33
CA ASN A 37 1.28 2.16 6.90
C ASN A 37 2.16 1.63 8.05
N PHE A 38 2.01 2.19 9.25
CA PHE A 38 2.63 1.69 10.47
C PHE A 38 2.25 0.23 10.76
N THR A 39 0.97 -0.12 10.64
CA THR A 39 0.51 -1.49 10.94
C THR A 39 1.03 -2.50 9.93
N ILE A 40 1.08 -2.17 8.63
CA ILE A 40 1.75 -2.98 7.60
C ILE A 40 3.20 -3.24 8.00
N PHE A 41 3.91 -2.18 8.44
CA PHE A 41 5.29 -2.27 8.90
C PHE A 41 5.47 -3.24 10.07
N GLN A 42 4.62 -3.10 11.09
CA GLN A 42 4.67 -3.95 12.28
C GLN A 42 4.35 -5.42 11.95
N VAL A 43 3.29 -5.66 11.17
CA VAL A 43 2.88 -7.01 10.75
C VAL A 43 3.98 -7.67 9.91
N GLY A 44 4.56 -6.98 8.94
CA GLY A 44 5.67 -7.52 8.13
C GLY A 44 6.91 -7.83 8.97
N LYS A 45 7.22 -6.99 9.96
CA LYS A 45 8.32 -7.21 10.90
C LYS A 45 8.10 -8.43 11.82
N ALA A 46 6.89 -8.62 12.33
CA ALA A 46 6.60 -9.71 13.27
C ALA A 46 6.37 -11.06 12.59
N THR A 47 5.72 -11.06 11.43
CA THR A 47 5.35 -12.30 10.72
C THR A 47 6.43 -12.80 9.76
N LEU A 48 7.41 -11.95 9.45
CA LEU A 48 8.48 -12.23 8.48
C LEU A 48 7.96 -12.61 7.08
N LEU A 49 6.73 -12.23 6.74
CA LEU A 49 6.18 -12.39 5.41
C LEU A 49 6.82 -11.41 4.41
N ARG A 50 6.73 -11.73 3.11
CA ARG A 50 7.02 -10.72 2.06
C ARG A 50 5.95 -9.64 2.13
N VAL A 51 6.29 -8.40 1.76
CA VAL A 51 5.31 -7.31 1.75
C VAL A 51 4.09 -7.68 0.91
N SER A 52 4.28 -8.28 -0.27
CA SER A 52 3.21 -8.75 -1.15
C SER A 52 2.21 -9.68 -0.46
N ASP A 53 2.69 -10.50 0.48
CA ASP A 53 1.88 -11.46 1.22
C ASP A 53 1.16 -10.76 2.39
N VAL A 54 1.82 -9.81 3.07
CA VAL A 54 1.21 -8.96 4.10
C VAL A 54 0.06 -8.14 3.53
N LEU A 55 0.27 -7.49 2.39
CA LEU A 55 -0.74 -6.63 1.77
C LEU A 55 -1.98 -7.43 1.34
N LYS A 56 -1.80 -8.72 0.99
CA LYS A 56 -2.89 -9.63 0.60
C LYS A 56 -3.62 -10.28 1.79
N LEU A 57 -3.30 -9.93 3.03
CA LEU A 57 -4.07 -10.41 4.17
C LEU A 57 -5.50 -9.88 4.10
N LYS A 58 -6.48 -10.76 4.31
CA LYS A 58 -7.87 -10.37 4.49
C LYS A 58 -8.15 -10.03 5.94
N TYR A 59 -9.15 -9.21 6.17
CA TYR A 59 -9.62 -8.90 7.52
C TYR A 59 -10.02 -10.20 8.26
N SER A 60 -10.70 -11.11 7.56
CA SER A 60 -11.08 -12.44 8.04
C SER A 60 -9.91 -13.38 8.30
N ASP A 61 -8.70 -13.10 7.80
CA ASP A 61 -7.52 -13.93 8.09
C ASP A 61 -6.99 -13.64 9.50
N VAL A 62 -7.25 -12.43 10.02
CA VAL A 62 -6.74 -11.94 11.30
C VAL A 62 -7.82 -11.88 12.38
N PHE A 63 -9.03 -11.44 12.04
CA PHE A 63 -10.12 -11.25 12.99
C PHE A 63 -11.21 -12.30 12.79
N ASP A 64 -11.77 -12.80 13.89
CA ASP A 64 -13.00 -13.58 13.89
C ASP A 64 -14.25 -12.69 13.75
N ASP A 65 -15.43 -13.31 13.62
CA ASP A 65 -16.70 -12.59 13.46
C ASP A 65 -17.08 -11.75 14.69
N LYS A 66 -16.44 -11.99 15.84
CA LYS A 66 -16.60 -11.23 17.07
C LYS A 66 -15.58 -10.08 17.17
N GLY A 67 -14.71 -9.92 16.16
CA GLY A 67 -13.67 -8.90 16.11
C GLY A 67 -12.44 -9.22 16.95
N ASN A 68 -12.29 -10.43 17.47
CA ASN A 68 -11.10 -10.86 18.21
C ASN A 68 -10.01 -11.33 17.24
N ILE A 69 -8.75 -11.15 17.62
CA ILE A 69 -7.62 -11.68 16.85
C ILE A 69 -7.58 -13.19 17.00
N LYS A 70 -7.53 -13.89 15.86
CA LYS A 70 -7.45 -15.34 15.79
C LYS A 70 -6.14 -15.84 16.43
N HIS A 71 -6.24 -16.94 17.19
CA HIS A 71 -5.08 -17.57 17.83
C HIS A 71 -4.11 -18.16 16.80
N ASP A 72 -4.65 -18.80 15.75
CA ASP A 72 -3.89 -19.33 14.62
C ASP A 72 -4.41 -18.68 13.34
N ALA A 73 -3.79 -17.57 12.92
CA ALA A 73 -4.02 -17.04 11.58
C ALA A 73 -3.20 -17.89 10.59
N TYR A 74 -3.81 -18.35 9.50
CA TYR A 74 -3.15 -19.23 8.54
C TYR A 74 -3.00 -18.51 7.21
N THR A 75 -1.79 -18.52 6.63
CA THR A 75 -1.57 -18.10 5.24
C THR A 75 -1.00 -19.25 4.44
N ARG A 76 -1.46 -19.41 3.19
CA ARG A 76 -0.90 -20.39 2.26
C ARG A 76 0.23 -19.74 1.48
N ASP A 77 1.46 -20.23 1.67
CA ASP A 77 2.62 -19.80 0.87
C ASP A 77 2.41 -20.23 -0.59
N LYS A 78 2.36 -19.27 -1.51
CA LYS A 78 2.11 -19.55 -2.94
C LYS A 78 3.26 -20.27 -3.65
N LYS A 79 4.49 -20.16 -3.14
CA LYS A 79 5.69 -20.74 -3.76
C LYS A 79 5.94 -22.17 -3.30
N THR A 80 5.52 -22.53 -2.09
CA THR A 80 5.77 -23.86 -1.50
C THR A 80 4.51 -24.67 -1.23
N GLY A 81 3.32 -24.07 -1.29
CA GLY A 81 2.04 -24.72 -0.97
C GLY A 81 1.84 -25.01 0.51
N LYS A 82 2.81 -24.71 1.37
CA LYS A 82 2.75 -24.96 2.82
C LYS A 82 1.92 -23.89 3.52
N THR A 83 1.10 -24.31 4.48
CA THR A 83 0.38 -23.42 5.39
C THR A 83 1.37 -22.91 6.45
N ASN A 84 1.66 -21.62 6.44
CA ASN A 84 2.45 -20.99 7.50
C ASN A 84 1.50 -20.43 8.56
N ILE A 85 1.78 -20.75 9.83
CA ILE A 85 1.09 -20.16 10.98
C ILE A 85 1.61 -18.73 11.13
N LEU A 86 0.72 -17.75 11.01
CA LEU A 86 1.00 -16.35 11.31
C LEU A 86 1.04 -16.16 12.83
N TYR A 87 2.24 -15.98 13.37
CA TYR A 87 2.42 -15.66 14.78
C TYR A 87 2.13 -14.17 15.02
N LEU A 88 0.86 -13.83 15.30
CA LEU A 88 0.39 -12.45 15.46
C LEU A 88 0.51 -11.91 16.90
N LYS A 89 0.86 -12.77 17.87
CA LYS A 89 0.97 -12.38 19.29
C LYS A 89 1.83 -11.12 19.52
N PRO A 90 2.98 -10.92 18.84
CA PRO A 90 3.82 -9.74 19.05
C PRO A 90 3.23 -8.42 18.55
N VAL A 91 2.19 -8.46 17.70
CA VAL A 91 1.56 -7.28 17.08
C VAL A 91 0.08 -7.16 17.41
N ARG A 92 -0.35 -7.84 18.48
CA ARG A 92 -1.77 -7.90 18.87
C ARG A 92 -2.34 -6.52 19.14
N ASN A 93 -1.61 -5.68 19.87
CA ASN A 93 -2.08 -4.35 20.26
C ASN A 93 -2.19 -3.44 19.03
N GLU A 94 -1.17 -3.44 18.16
CA GLU A 94 -1.19 -2.65 16.93
C GLU A 94 -2.33 -3.05 15.99
N LEU A 95 -2.66 -4.34 15.90
CA LEU A 95 -3.80 -4.82 15.13
C LEU A 95 -5.14 -4.36 15.73
N LEU A 96 -5.29 -4.38 17.06
CA LEU A 96 -6.50 -3.88 17.72
C LEU A 96 -6.66 -2.37 17.53
N GLU A 97 -5.59 -1.59 17.72
CA GLU A 97 -5.60 -0.15 17.48
C GLU A 97 -5.93 0.18 16.02
N TYR A 98 -5.40 -0.61 15.08
CA TYR A 98 -5.70 -0.45 13.66
C TYR A 98 -7.15 -0.78 13.33
N ARG A 99 -7.71 -1.85 13.90
CA ARG A 99 -9.13 -2.19 13.77
C ARG A 99 -10.01 -1.03 14.24
N ASP A 100 -9.72 -0.50 15.42
CA ASP A 100 -10.51 0.60 15.99
C ASP A 100 -10.38 1.87 15.13
N TRP A 101 -9.21 2.11 14.55
CA TRP A 101 -9.00 3.17 13.57
C TRP A 101 -9.81 2.95 12.28
N LEU A 102 -9.91 1.72 11.75
CA LEU A 102 -10.76 1.42 10.59
C LEU A 102 -12.23 1.73 10.89
N LEU A 103 -12.74 1.28 12.04
CA LEU A 103 -14.11 1.52 12.48
C LEU A 103 -14.41 3.02 12.66
N LYS A 104 -13.50 3.76 13.30
CA LYS A 104 -13.64 5.21 13.52
C LYS A 104 -13.69 6.00 12.21
N ASN A 105 -13.02 5.51 11.16
CA ASN A 105 -12.97 6.16 9.85
C ASN A 105 -14.01 5.60 8.87
N ASP A 106 -14.94 4.74 9.32
CA ASP A 106 -15.98 4.11 8.49
C ASP A 106 -15.40 3.33 7.28
N ILE A 107 -14.25 2.68 7.49
CA ILE A 107 -13.56 1.92 6.44
C ILE A 107 -13.95 0.45 6.54
N HIS A 108 -14.73 -0.02 5.58
CA HIS A 108 -15.15 -1.41 5.45
C HIS A 108 -14.50 -2.05 4.20
N SER A 109 -13.72 -3.11 4.40
CA SER A 109 -13.00 -3.81 3.33
C SER A 109 -12.85 -5.30 3.67
N LYS A 110 -12.84 -6.15 2.64
CA LYS A 110 -12.44 -7.55 2.81
C LYS A 110 -10.94 -7.68 3.10
N TRP A 111 -10.13 -6.72 2.65
CA TRP A 111 -8.69 -6.70 2.87
C TRP A 111 -8.39 -6.09 4.22
N LEU A 112 -7.36 -6.60 4.88
CA LEU A 112 -6.87 -6.02 6.12
C LEU A 112 -6.29 -4.63 5.85
N PHE A 113 -5.58 -4.46 4.72
CA PHE A 113 -4.95 -3.21 4.33
C PHE A 113 -5.55 -2.68 3.03
N PRO A 114 -6.74 -2.07 3.06
CA PRO A 114 -7.38 -1.54 1.86
C PRO A 114 -6.52 -0.45 1.21
N SER A 115 -6.52 -0.44 -0.11
CA SER A 115 -6.11 0.71 -0.90
C SER A 115 -7.08 1.85 -0.62
N SER A 116 -6.56 3.06 -0.49
CA SER A 116 -7.39 4.24 -0.30
C SER A 116 -7.58 4.96 -1.63
N ARG A 117 -8.75 5.63 -1.79
CA ARG A 117 -9.15 6.42 -2.98
C ARG A 117 -8.07 7.40 -3.51
N ASN A 118 -7.07 7.78 -2.69
CA ASN A 118 -5.99 8.71 -3.02
C ASN A 118 -4.57 8.12 -2.86
N ASP A 119 -4.39 6.80 -2.68
CA ASP A 119 -3.01 6.25 -2.60
C ASP A 119 -2.26 6.43 -3.92
N LYS A 120 -2.99 6.52 -5.04
CA LYS A 120 -2.46 6.88 -6.36
C LYS A 120 -1.94 8.31 -6.47
N HIS A 121 -2.27 9.21 -5.54
CA HIS A 121 -1.74 10.59 -5.53
C HIS A 121 -0.49 10.76 -4.66
N ILE A 122 0.06 9.67 -4.10
CA ILE A 122 1.41 9.74 -3.47
C ILE A 122 2.48 10.04 -4.54
N THR A 123 2.20 9.80 -5.82
CA THR A 123 3.07 10.18 -6.95
C THR A 123 3.14 11.68 -7.22
N GLU A 124 2.30 12.53 -6.62
CA GLU A 124 2.27 13.98 -6.90
C GLU A 124 2.78 14.90 -5.76
N LEU A 125 3.35 14.34 -4.69
CA LEU A 125 3.96 15.15 -3.62
C LEU A 125 5.47 14.93 -3.53
N ASN A 126 6.21 15.78 -4.26
CA ASN A 126 7.66 16.02 -4.14
C ASN A 126 8.52 14.76 -3.99
N LEU A 127 8.41 13.84 -4.96
CA LEU A 127 9.47 12.87 -5.24
C LEU A 127 10.60 13.58 -6.02
N SER A 128 11.86 13.23 -5.76
CA SER A 128 12.97 13.72 -6.58
C SER A 128 12.77 13.27 -8.04
N ASP A 129 13.29 14.05 -8.99
CA ASP A 129 13.10 13.75 -10.42
C ASP A 129 13.69 12.37 -10.80
N GLU A 130 14.71 11.92 -10.08
CA GLU A 130 15.31 10.59 -10.18
C GLU A 130 14.33 9.45 -9.79
N VAL A 131 13.52 9.65 -8.74
CA VAL A 131 12.48 8.68 -8.35
C VAL A 131 11.32 8.68 -9.34
N LYS A 132 10.98 9.84 -9.92
CA LYS A 132 9.96 9.93 -10.98
C LYS A 132 10.40 9.20 -12.25
N GLU A 133 11.66 9.33 -12.65
CA GLU A 133 12.23 8.57 -13.77
C GLU A 133 12.29 7.07 -13.48
N HIS A 134 12.65 6.68 -12.25
CA HIS A 134 12.66 5.28 -11.84
C HIS A 134 11.26 4.66 -11.90
N ILE A 135 10.23 5.34 -11.37
CA ILE A 135 8.83 4.91 -11.47
C ILE A 135 8.42 4.80 -12.94
N LYS A 136 8.68 5.81 -13.78
CA LYS A 136 8.41 5.75 -15.22
C LYS A 136 9.07 4.54 -15.87
N SER A 137 10.32 4.23 -15.53
CA SER A 137 11.06 3.09 -16.08
C SER A 137 10.50 1.74 -15.63
N VAL A 138 9.95 1.63 -14.41
CA VAL A 138 9.35 0.41 -13.85
C VAL A 138 7.91 0.23 -14.36
N THR A 139 7.14 1.31 -14.47
CA THR A 139 5.79 1.33 -15.06
C THR A 139 5.80 0.91 -16.53
N LEU A 140 6.87 1.21 -17.27
CA LEU A 140 7.03 0.80 -18.67
C LEU A 140 7.28 -0.71 -18.88
N VAL A 141 7.52 -1.50 -17.80
CA VAL A 141 7.76 -2.96 -17.90
C VAL A 141 6.61 -3.78 -17.31
N ASN A 142 5.56 -3.14 -16.77
CA ASN A 142 4.41 -3.83 -16.20
C ASN A 142 3.10 -3.13 -16.61
N PRO A 143 2.42 -3.58 -17.68
CA PRO A 143 1.28 -2.88 -18.29
C PRO A 143 -0.02 -2.99 -17.49
N SER A 144 0.04 -3.04 -16.15
CA SER A 144 -1.14 -3.03 -15.27
C SER A 144 -1.47 -1.65 -14.70
N PHE A 145 -0.84 -0.59 -15.18
CA PHE A 145 -1.38 0.77 -15.04
C PHE A 145 -2.56 0.92 -15.99
N ASP A 146 -3.73 0.48 -15.52
CA ASP A 146 -4.98 0.78 -16.18
C ASP A 146 -5.24 2.28 -15.98
N GLU A 147 -4.85 3.11 -16.96
CA GLU A 147 -5.21 4.52 -17.08
C GLU A 147 -6.73 4.63 -17.14
N SER A 148 -7.36 4.57 -15.97
CA SER A 148 -8.79 4.77 -15.87
C SER A 148 -9.08 6.22 -16.22
N PRO A 149 -9.98 6.50 -17.18
CA PRO A 149 -10.38 7.87 -17.47
C PRO A 149 -11.23 8.47 -16.33
N LYS A 150 -11.45 7.73 -15.24
CA LYS A 150 -12.19 8.12 -14.03
C LYS A 150 -11.80 9.51 -13.52
N ASP A 151 -10.51 9.76 -13.31
CA ASP A 151 -10.06 11.03 -12.72
C ASP A 151 -10.33 12.20 -13.67
N ASN A 152 -10.11 12.01 -14.97
CA ASN A 152 -10.44 13.01 -16.00
C ASN A 152 -11.94 13.34 -16.03
N VAL A 153 -12.81 12.34 -15.87
CA VAL A 153 -14.25 12.57 -15.82
C VAL A 153 -14.64 13.29 -14.52
N ILE A 154 -14.07 12.91 -13.37
CA ILE A 154 -14.30 13.59 -12.09
C ILE A 154 -13.86 15.06 -12.15
N ILE A 155 -12.67 15.33 -12.70
CA ILE A 155 -12.17 16.69 -12.91
C ILE A 155 -13.12 17.47 -13.81
N SER A 156 -13.59 16.86 -14.90
CA SER A 156 -14.55 17.51 -15.80
C SER A 156 -15.87 17.85 -15.10
N PHE A 157 -16.35 17.01 -14.18
CA PHE A 157 -17.49 17.33 -13.32
C PHE A 157 -17.19 18.51 -12.38
N LEU A 158 -16.02 18.56 -11.76
CA LEU A 158 -15.62 19.67 -10.90
C LEU A 158 -15.52 21.00 -11.67
N ASP A 159 -15.04 20.95 -12.90
CA ASP A 159 -14.83 22.14 -13.74
C ASP A 159 -16.15 22.65 -14.36
N SER A 160 -17.06 21.74 -14.69
CA SER A 160 -18.28 22.06 -15.48
C SER A 160 -19.56 22.08 -14.64
N THR A 161 -19.48 21.74 -13.34
CA THR A 161 -20.66 21.70 -12.46
C THR A 161 -20.37 22.32 -11.09
N PRO A 162 -21.39 22.85 -10.38
CA PRO A 162 -21.22 23.39 -9.03
C PRO A 162 -21.08 22.30 -7.95
N LEU A 163 -20.95 21.02 -8.33
CA LEU A 163 -20.87 19.92 -7.38
C LEU A 163 -19.50 19.85 -6.71
N ASN A 164 -19.51 19.59 -5.40
CA ASN A 164 -18.29 19.21 -4.71
C ASN A 164 -17.96 17.74 -4.96
N ILE A 165 -16.71 17.37 -4.67
CA ILE A 165 -16.21 16.00 -4.85
C ILE A 165 -17.04 14.93 -4.12
N LYS A 166 -17.61 15.24 -2.94
CA LYS A 166 -18.40 14.28 -2.17
C LYS A 166 -19.72 13.95 -2.85
N ASP A 167 -20.32 14.91 -3.55
CA ASP A 167 -21.57 14.72 -4.28
C ASP A 167 -21.31 14.01 -5.62
N ILE A 168 -20.22 14.36 -6.31
CA ILE A 168 -19.79 13.69 -7.55
C ILE A 168 -19.58 12.19 -7.32
N LEU A 169 -18.91 11.82 -6.22
CA LEU A 169 -18.64 10.42 -5.89
C LEU A 169 -19.91 9.61 -5.52
N LYS A 170 -21.05 10.26 -5.31
CA LYS A 170 -22.35 9.59 -5.06
C LYS A 170 -23.20 9.45 -6.33
N ILE A 171 -22.70 9.87 -7.50
CA ILE A 171 -23.44 9.74 -8.75
C ILE A 171 -23.54 8.25 -9.12
N THR A 172 -24.73 7.83 -9.57
CA THR A 172 -25.01 6.46 -10.00
C THR A 172 -25.12 6.36 -11.52
N LYS A 173 -24.94 5.16 -12.09
CA LYS A 173 -25.17 4.92 -13.53
C LYS A 173 -26.61 5.31 -13.91
N ALA A 174 -27.60 4.93 -13.09
CA ALA A 174 -29.02 5.25 -13.32
C ALA A 174 -29.34 6.76 -13.26
N SER A 175 -28.55 7.55 -12.53
CA SER A 175 -28.76 9.00 -12.48
C SER A 175 -28.22 9.73 -13.72
N VAL A 176 -27.33 9.12 -14.51
CA VAL A 176 -26.76 9.72 -15.73
C VAL A 176 -27.19 9.02 -17.01
N LEU A 177 -27.65 7.77 -16.95
CA LEU A 177 -28.16 7.00 -18.10
C LEU A 177 -29.68 6.99 -18.11
N ASP A 178 -30.27 7.12 -19.29
CA ASP A 178 -31.69 6.82 -19.53
C ASP A 178 -31.93 5.31 -19.72
N ASP A 179 -33.19 4.92 -19.91
CA ASP A 179 -33.59 3.52 -20.07
C ASP A 179 -33.00 2.86 -21.34
N ASN A 180 -32.55 3.68 -22.30
CA ASN A 180 -31.90 3.26 -23.54
C ASN A 180 -30.36 3.30 -23.45
N SER A 181 -29.79 3.51 -22.26
CA SER A 181 -28.35 3.67 -22.02
C SER A 181 -27.69 4.88 -22.70
N HIS A 182 -28.47 5.92 -23.04
CA HIS A 182 -27.92 7.21 -23.45
C HIS A 182 -27.65 8.11 -22.24
N ILE A 183 -26.62 8.96 -22.36
CA ILE A 183 -26.33 9.95 -21.33
C ILE A 183 -27.41 11.05 -21.34
N LYS A 184 -28.06 11.24 -20.20
CA LYS A 184 -29.05 12.29 -19.96
C LYS A 184 -28.44 13.69 -20.14
N ASP A 185 -29.26 14.69 -20.44
CA ASP A 185 -28.82 16.09 -20.52
C ASP A 185 -28.64 16.72 -19.13
N TYR A 186 -29.39 16.23 -18.14
CA TYR A 186 -29.43 16.78 -16.79
C TYR A 186 -29.27 15.66 -15.75
N LEU A 187 -28.59 16.01 -14.66
CA LEU A 187 -28.37 15.18 -13.49
C LEU A 187 -29.14 15.77 -12.31
N HIS A 188 -30.14 15.03 -11.82
CA HIS A 188 -30.92 15.40 -10.64
C HIS A 188 -30.22 14.91 -9.36
N VAL A 189 -29.67 15.83 -8.56
CA VAL A 189 -28.89 15.49 -7.36
C VAL A 189 -29.19 16.42 -6.20
N LYS A 190 -29.05 15.88 -4.98
CA LYS A 190 -29.10 16.67 -3.75
C LYS A 190 -27.71 17.27 -3.50
N SER A 191 -27.58 18.58 -3.68
CA SER A 191 -26.33 19.31 -3.40
C SER A 191 -26.06 19.35 -1.90
N SER A 192 -24.89 18.90 -1.46
CA SER A 192 -24.48 19.00 -0.05
C SER A 192 -24.20 20.45 0.37
N ASN A 193 -23.96 21.36 -0.59
CA ASN A 193 -23.72 22.78 -0.31
C ASN A 193 -25.01 23.52 0.03
N THR A 194 -26.10 23.23 -0.69
CA THR A 194 -27.40 23.90 -0.52
C THR A 194 -28.42 23.07 0.25
N ASN A 195 -28.14 21.77 0.42
CA ASN A 195 -29.04 20.75 0.98
C ASN A 195 -30.38 20.62 0.22
N LYS A 196 -30.44 21.10 -1.03
CA LYS A 196 -31.61 21.06 -1.94
C LYS A 196 -31.34 20.14 -3.13
N TYR A 197 -32.42 19.70 -3.77
CA TYR A 197 -32.36 18.99 -5.05
C TYR A 197 -32.25 19.99 -6.19
N GLU A 198 -31.31 19.74 -7.09
CA GLU A 198 -30.97 20.61 -8.22
C GLU A 198 -30.78 19.77 -9.48
N ASP A 199 -31.21 20.32 -10.63
CA ASP A 199 -30.96 19.75 -11.95
C ASP A 199 -29.72 20.42 -12.55
N ILE A 200 -28.67 19.63 -12.74
CA ILE A 200 -27.38 20.11 -13.22
C ILE A 200 -27.18 19.66 -14.66
N SER A 201 -26.89 20.59 -15.56
CA SER A 201 -26.59 20.24 -16.95
C SER A 201 -25.28 19.46 -17.03
N ILE A 202 -25.29 18.35 -17.77
CA ILE A 202 -24.12 17.49 -18.02
C ILE A 202 -23.87 17.30 -19.53
N ILE A 203 -24.44 18.17 -20.37
CA ILE A 203 -24.37 18.09 -21.84
C ILE A 203 -22.91 18.06 -22.32
N GLU A 204 -22.07 18.97 -21.80
CA GLU A 204 -20.64 19.07 -22.15
C GLU A 204 -19.81 17.88 -21.64
N LEU A 205 -20.36 17.07 -20.73
CA LEU A 205 -19.71 15.90 -20.15
C LEU A 205 -20.06 14.61 -20.88
N LYS A 206 -21.05 14.62 -21.78
CA LYS A 206 -21.61 13.40 -22.39
C LYS A 206 -20.57 12.48 -23.00
N ASP A 207 -19.69 13.02 -23.84
CA ASP A 207 -18.67 12.22 -24.54
C ASP A 207 -17.69 11.59 -23.56
N LYS A 208 -17.28 12.33 -22.52
CA LYS A 208 -16.36 11.86 -21.48
C LYS A 208 -17.00 10.79 -20.59
N ILE A 209 -18.26 11.00 -20.18
CA ILE A 209 -19.01 10.02 -19.39
C ILE A 209 -19.24 8.76 -20.22
N LYS A 210 -19.63 8.89 -21.50
CA LYS A 210 -19.83 7.76 -22.40
C LYS A 210 -18.56 6.95 -22.59
N ALA A 211 -17.44 7.60 -22.90
CA ALA A 211 -16.13 6.93 -23.03
C ALA A 211 -15.74 6.18 -21.74
N TYR A 212 -16.04 6.74 -20.57
CA TYR A 212 -15.78 6.07 -19.29
C TYR A 212 -16.72 4.89 -19.00
N VAL A 213 -18.01 5.01 -19.34
CA VAL A 213 -18.96 3.89 -19.23
C VAL A 213 -18.56 2.75 -20.16
N ASP A 214 -18.23 3.05 -21.42
CA ASP A 214 -17.77 2.06 -22.39
C ASP A 214 -16.45 1.40 -21.94
N TRP A 215 -15.53 2.18 -21.35
CA TRP A 215 -14.29 1.68 -20.75
C TRP A 215 -14.56 0.71 -19.58
N MET A 216 -15.54 1.01 -18.72
CA MET A 216 -15.95 0.15 -17.61
C MET A 216 -16.57 -1.15 -18.11
N ASP A 217 -17.47 -1.06 -19.09
CA ASP A 217 -18.22 -2.20 -19.60
C ASP A 217 -17.30 -3.14 -20.39
N GLY A 218 -16.35 -2.61 -21.17
CA GLY A 218 -15.30 -3.39 -21.85
C GLY A 218 -14.39 -4.18 -20.91
N ARG A 219 -14.34 -3.81 -19.63
CA ARG A 219 -13.59 -4.52 -18.55
C ARG A 219 -14.49 -5.35 -17.64
N GLY A 220 -15.79 -5.41 -17.91
CA GLY A 220 -16.76 -6.15 -17.10
C GLY A 220 -16.97 -5.58 -15.70
N VAL A 221 -16.76 -4.28 -15.49
CA VAL A 221 -16.95 -3.62 -14.18
C VAL A 221 -18.44 -3.49 -13.86
N LYS A 222 -18.94 -4.36 -12.98
CA LYS A 222 -20.33 -4.31 -12.48
C LYS A 222 -20.44 -3.38 -11.29
N SER A 223 -21.10 -2.23 -11.46
CA SER A 223 -21.33 -1.24 -10.40
C SER A 223 -22.62 -0.46 -10.61
N LYS A 224 -23.32 -0.16 -9.51
CA LYS A 224 -24.42 0.81 -9.46
C LYS A 224 -23.91 2.26 -9.57
N TRP A 225 -22.75 2.55 -8.98
CA TRP A 225 -22.14 3.88 -8.98
C TRP A 225 -21.52 4.19 -10.32
N LEU A 226 -21.60 5.46 -10.76
CA LEU A 226 -20.92 5.93 -11.97
C LEU A 226 -19.41 5.89 -11.76
N PHE A 227 -18.96 6.32 -10.60
CA PHE A 227 -17.58 6.21 -10.15
C PHE A 227 -17.50 5.10 -9.11
N PRO A 228 -17.49 3.81 -9.51
CA PRO A 228 -17.25 2.74 -8.56
C PRO A 228 -15.99 3.05 -7.76
N ASP A 229 -16.05 2.75 -6.47
CA ASP A 229 -14.82 2.57 -5.72
C ASP A 229 -13.95 1.63 -6.53
N GLU A 230 -12.69 2.04 -6.76
CA GLU A 230 -11.73 1.11 -7.34
C GLU A 230 -11.86 -0.16 -6.53
N GLN A 231 -12.18 -1.26 -7.22
CA GLN A 231 -12.55 -2.57 -6.65
C GLN A 231 -11.93 -2.74 -5.27
N ASP A 232 -12.69 -3.16 -4.24
CA ASP A 232 -12.14 -3.46 -2.91
C ASP A 232 -10.84 -4.28 -3.03
N LYS A 233 -9.72 -3.57 -2.96
CA LYS A 233 -8.35 -3.98 -3.31
C LYS A 233 -7.46 -3.59 -2.13
N HIS A 234 -6.45 -4.40 -1.90
CA HIS A 234 -5.41 -4.03 -0.95
C HIS A 234 -4.53 -2.91 -1.55
N ILE A 235 -3.81 -2.17 -0.69
CA ILE A 235 -2.76 -1.25 -1.13
C ILE A 235 -1.74 -2.00 -2.00
N ASP A 236 -1.25 -1.35 -3.05
CA ASP A 236 -0.25 -1.91 -3.94
C ASP A 236 1.15 -1.94 -3.31
N GLU A 237 1.98 -2.91 -3.71
CA GLU A 237 3.36 -3.03 -3.26
C GLU A 237 4.20 -1.82 -3.66
N ASP A 238 3.99 -1.28 -4.87
CA ASP A 238 4.69 -0.11 -5.38
C ASP A 238 4.31 1.13 -4.57
N ASN A 239 3.03 1.30 -4.24
CA ASN A 239 2.58 2.40 -3.38
C ASN A 239 3.20 2.30 -1.98
N PHE A 240 3.29 1.10 -1.42
CA PHE A 240 3.95 0.92 -0.13
C PHE A 240 5.48 1.14 -0.22
N TYR A 241 6.12 0.78 -1.34
CA TYR A 241 7.52 1.10 -1.60
C TYR A 241 7.75 2.62 -1.59
N LEU A 242 6.89 3.40 -2.25
CA LEU A 242 6.97 4.86 -2.27
C LEU A 242 6.81 5.46 -0.88
N VAL A 243 5.89 4.93 -0.06
CA VAL A 243 5.78 5.32 1.34
C VAL A 243 7.11 5.09 2.07
N MET A 244 7.75 3.93 1.88
CA MET A 244 9.03 3.63 2.52
C MET A 244 10.17 4.52 2.02
N GLN A 245 10.23 4.86 0.73
CA GLN A 245 11.20 5.83 0.21
C GLN A 245 10.99 7.19 0.85
N ARG A 246 9.73 7.66 0.92
CA ARG A 246 9.40 8.95 1.51
C ARG A 246 9.74 9.03 2.99
N VAL A 247 9.54 7.94 3.75
CA VAL A 247 10.02 7.86 5.14
C VAL A 247 11.53 8.03 5.19
N GLY A 248 12.25 7.37 4.28
CA GLY A 248 13.69 7.48 4.15
C GLY A 248 14.15 8.92 3.94
N ASP A 249 13.55 9.60 2.97
CA ASP A 249 13.83 11.01 2.66
C ASP A 249 13.58 11.92 3.88
N LEU A 250 12.46 11.71 4.59
CA LEU A 250 12.08 12.54 5.74
C LEU A 250 13.04 12.40 6.93
N ILE A 251 13.73 11.28 7.07
CA ILE A 251 14.66 11.01 8.18
C ILE A 251 16.12 10.91 7.73
N GLY A 252 16.41 11.17 6.45
CA GLY A 252 17.77 11.23 5.89
C GLY A 252 18.43 9.86 5.66
N ILE A 253 17.67 8.81 5.32
CA ILE A 253 18.21 7.48 4.99
C ILE A 253 17.68 6.97 3.65
N ASN A 254 18.50 6.22 2.90
CA ASN A 254 18.21 5.84 1.51
C ASN A 254 18.13 4.31 1.26
N TYR A 255 18.16 3.50 2.33
CA TYR A 255 18.16 2.03 2.22
C TYR A 255 16.81 1.38 2.54
N LEU A 256 15.77 2.18 2.79
CA LEU A 256 14.42 1.66 3.04
C LEU A 256 13.80 1.10 1.75
N GLY A 257 12.79 0.25 1.88
CA GLY A 257 12.16 -0.44 0.75
C GLY A 257 11.28 -1.62 1.18
N THR A 258 10.69 -2.32 0.22
CA THR A 258 9.70 -3.39 0.41
C THR A 258 10.16 -4.53 1.32
N HIS A 259 11.46 -4.88 1.26
CA HIS A 259 12.05 -5.94 2.08
C HIS A 259 12.51 -5.49 3.48
N THR A 260 12.49 -4.20 3.77
CA THR A 260 13.05 -3.66 5.02
C THR A 260 12.38 -4.23 6.25
N MET A 261 11.05 -4.32 6.25
CA MET A 261 10.27 -4.86 7.37
C MET A 261 10.71 -6.28 7.71
N ARG A 262 10.76 -7.15 6.70
CA ARG A 262 11.12 -8.56 6.84
C ARG A 262 12.58 -8.72 7.26
N LYS A 263 13.50 -7.96 6.65
CA LYS A 263 14.93 -7.95 7.04
C LYS A 263 15.11 -7.51 8.49
N THR A 264 14.44 -6.43 8.89
CA THR A 264 14.48 -5.87 10.24
C THR A 264 13.92 -6.87 11.27
N GLY A 265 12.80 -7.51 10.96
CA GLY A 265 12.23 -8.55 11.81
C GLY A 265 13.19 -9.73 11.99
N ALA A 266 13.77 -10.22 10.90
CA ALA A 266 14.72 -11.32 10.93
C ALA A 266 15.98 -10.97 11.74
N TYR A 267 16.49 -9.75 11.60
CA TYR A 267 17.63 -9.25 12.39
C TYR A 267 17.31 -9.20 13.88
N ARG A 268 16.11 -8.73 14.25
CA ARG A 268 15.67 -8.71 15.65
C ARG A 268 15.55 -10.12 16.23
N VAL A 269 14.99 -11.07 15.48
CA VAL A 269 14.96 -12.49 15.89
C VAL A 269 16.37 -13.02 16.06
N TYR A 270 17.29 -12.74 15.13
CA TYR A 270 18.69 -13.15 15.23
C TYR A 270 19.32 -12.67 16.54
N VAL A 271 19.28 -11.37 16.83
CA VAL A 271 19.89 -10.80 18.05
C VAL A 271 19.20 -11.30 19.33
N GLN A 272 17.86 -11.31 19.37
CA GLN A 272 17.10 -11.65 20.58
C GLN A 272 17.07 -13.15 20.88
N SER A 273 17.32 -13.99 19.89
CA SER A 273 17.50 -15.44 20.08
C SER A 273 18.96 -15.82 20.42
N HIS A 274 19.78 -14.85 20.83
CA HIS A 274 21.21 -15.02 21.09
C HIS A 274 21.95 -15.55 19.87
N TYR A 275 21.70 -14.93 18.71
CA TYR A 275 22.38 -15.20 17.44
C TYR A 275 22.08 -16.59 16.84
N ASN A 276 20.88 -17.12 17.08
CA ASN A 276 20.45 -18.41 16.53
C ASN A 276 20.13 -18.30 15.03
N ILE A 277 21.15 -18.50 14.19
CA ILE A 277 21.03 -18.41 12.74
C ILE A 277 20.13 -19.51 12.14
N SER A 278 20.09 -20.69 12.75
CA SER A 278 19.26 -21.82 12.29
C SER A 278 17.77 -21.50 12.40
N LEU A 279 17.36 -20.87 13.51
CA LEU A 279 15.99 -20.37 13.69
C LEU A 279 15.62 -19.35 12.59
N VAL A 280 16.50 -18.39 12.32
CA VAL A 280 16.26 -17.36 11.30
C VAL A 280 16.18 -17.96 9.89
N MET A 281 17.06 -18.93 9.57
CA MET A 281 17.03 -19.65 8.30
C MET A 281 15.71 -20.38 8.10
N SER A 282 15.24 -21.09 9.13
CA SER A 282 13.95 -21.79 9.13
C SER A 282 12.78 -20.83 8.91
N LEU A 283 12.74 -19.72 9.67
CA LEU A 283 11.68 -18.71 9.54
C LEU A 283 11.66 -18.01 8.18
N LEU A 284 12.83 -17.83 7.55
CA LEU A 284 12.94 -17.18 6.24
C LEU A 284 12.84 -18.15 5.06
N ASN A 285 12.86 -19.47 5.31
CA ASN A 285 13.03 -20.52 4.30
C ASN A 285 14.29 -20.31 3.44
N HIS A 286 15.42 -19.94 4.07
CA HIS A 286 16.70 -19.81 3.38
C HIS A 286 17.46 -21.15 3.35
N SER A 287 18.04 -21.47 2.19
CA SER A 287 18.77 -22.73 1.98
C SER A 287 20.20 -22.73 2.51
N SER A 288 20.75 -21.56 2.87
CA SER A 288 22.12 -21.48 3.40
C SER A 288 22.31 -20.38 4.45
N GLN A 289 23.29 -20.61 5.31
CA GLN A 289 23.71 -19.64 6.33
C GLN A 289 24.28 -18.37 5.69
N ALA A 290 25.12 -18.50 4.67
CA ALA A 290 25.73 -17.37 3.97
C ALA A 290 24.68 -16.43 3.36
N MET A 291 23.64 -16.99 2.72
CA MET A 291 22.51 -16.22 2.21
C MET A 291 21.80 -15.46 3.33
N THR A 292 21.63 -16.08 4.50
CA THR A 292 20.95 -15.47 5.64
C THR A 292 21.79 -14.36 6.26
N LEU A 293 23.10 -14.56 6.47
CA LEU A 293 24.00 -13.52 6.97
C LEU A 293 24.00 -12.30 6.03
N LYS A 294 24.11 -12.52 4.71
CA LYS A 294 23.96 -11.44 3.72
C LYS A 294 22.60 -10.75 3.80
N TYR A 295 21.51 -11.51 3.97
CA TYR A 295 20.17 -10.95 4.10
C TYR A 295 20.02 -10.07 5.35
N LEU A 296 20.69 -10.42 6.45
CA LEU A 296 20.79 -9.66 7.68
C LEU A 296 21.79 -8.49 7.61
N GLY A 297 22.45 -8.28 6.47
CA GLY A 297 23.50 -7.28 6.31
C GLY A 297 24.69 -7.53 7.22
N LEU A 298 25.05 -8.80 7.41
CA LEU A 298 26.22 -9.30 8.17
C LEU A 298 27.19 -10.02 7.22
N ASP A 299 27.28 -9.56 5.98
CA ASP A 299 28.26 -10.07 5.03
C ASP A 299 29.65 -9.47 5.29
N ARG A 300 30.65 -10.06 4.62
CA ARG A 300 32.05 -9.75 4.84
C ARG A 300 32.38 -8.27 4.67
N GLU A 301 31.81 -7.62 3.65
CA GLU A 301 32.01 -6.20 3.37
C GLU A 301 31.41 -5.30 4.47
N SER A 302 30.21 -5.62 4.95
CA SER A 302 29.62 -4.93 6.10
C SER A 302 30.39 -5.17 7.42
N THR A 303 31.04 -6.33 7.55
CA THR A 303 31.84 -6.70 8.71
C THR A 303 33.18 -5.97 8.70
N GLU A 304 33.86 -5.97 7.55
CA GLU A 304 35.14 -5.25 7.35
C GLU A 304 34.97 -3.76 7.60
N LYS A 305 33.91 -3.13 7.08
CA LYS A 305 33.60 -1.72 7.36
C LYS A 305 33.34 -1.44 8.84
N MET A 306 32.67 -2.35 9.58
CA MET A 306 32.50 -2.19 11.03
C MET A 306 33.81 -2.38 11.80
N LEU A 307 34.72 -3.22 11.31
CA LEU A 307 36.03 -3.42 11.92
C LEU A 307 36.95 -2.21 11.74
N ASP A 308 36.86 -1.52 10.60
CA ASP A 308 37.64 -0.30 10.33
C ASP A 308 37.31 0.84 11.29
N ASP A 309 36.07 0.90 11.79
CA ASP A 309 35.59 1.91 12.76
C ASP A 309 35.90 1.55 14.23
N ILE A 310 36.41 0.34 14.50
CA ILE A 310 36.77 -0.10 15.86
C ILE A 310 38.22 0.30 16.16
N ASN A 311 38.40 1.14 17.17
CA ASN A 311 39.71 1.39 17.75
C ASN A 311 40.11 0.22 18.68
N PHE A 312 41.09 -0.57 18.25
CA PHE A 312 41.60 -1.73 18.99
C PHE A 312 42.60 -1.38 20.10
N GLY A 313 42.94 -0.09 20.27
CA GLY A 313 43.96 0.39 21.20
C GLY A 313 45.20 0.89 20.47
#